data_AF-E4QT86-F1
#
_entry.id   AF-E4QT86-F1
#
_cell.length_a   1.000
_cell.length_b   1.000
_cell.length_c   1.000
_cell.angle_alpha   90.00
_cell.angle_beta   90.00
_cell.angle_gamma   90.00
#
_symmetry.space_group_name_H-M   'P 1'
#
loop_
_entity.id
_entity.type
_entity.pdbx_description
1 polymer ?
#
loop_
_entity_poly.entity_id
_entity_poly.type
_entity_poly.pdbx_seq_one_letter_code
_entity_poly.pdbx_strand_id
1 'polypeptide(L)'
;MFSQTIYKSKSENPERVAHEKGLSCEYNGLFSTKTGKSLYGPPQNLDNDHFIAYLRSSALIFTSSASSALVRAKTYNEHGFWLHKNNFLVGLIAFSAGIFKIMDGRWENTYLVKSGDGFSRFLQDLKSKKRYKLERFLLSNLFFVSLSLTNHIRSLAHPDLNNSTIYSNELCLDDLSQKETLALKNLRNYDFDDEEKELLEIWKIILKQAGQTKNYKKHFKYGLYQIDEELNTKTLIPNRKSNKYIYDYPELNGNIETLKVKLKKYYFDKIVPILFEYEFFK
;
A
#
# COMPACT_ATOMS: atom_id res chain seq x y z
N MET A 1 -0.43 10.92 12.57
CA MET A 1 0.36 9.98 13.37
C MET A 1 -0.63 9.30 14.28
N PHE A 2 -0.60 7.98 14.40
CA PHE A 2 -1.55 7.25 15.24
C PHE A 2 -1.06 7.15 16.69
N SER A 3 -1.86 6.60 17.60
CA SER A 3 -1.40 6.34 18.97
C SER A 3 -0.14 5.46 18.97
N GLN A 4 0.77 5.68 19.92
CA GLN A 4 2.00 4.88 20.05
C GLN A 4 1.71 3.38 20.23
N THR A 5 0.55 3.04 20.78
CA THR A 5 0.12 1.66 21.00
C THR A 5 -0.05 0.90 19.68
N ILE A 6 -0.55 1.57 18.63
CA ILE A 6 -0.62 0.98 17.27
C ILE A 6 0.79 0.74 16.74
N TYR A 7 1.67 1.72 16.87
CA TYR A 7 3.05 1.63 16.39
C TYR A 7 3.90 0.58 17.11
N LYS A 8 3.60 0.29 18.38
CA LYS A 8 4.30 -0.69 19.22
C LYS A 8 3.64 -2.08 19.21
N SER A 9 2.49 -2.24 18.56
CA SER A 9 1.76 -3.51 18.54
C SER A 9 2.53 -4.56 17.75
N LYS A 10 3.16 -5.51 18.48
CA LYS A 10 3.95 -6.61 17.92
C LYS A 10 5.03 -6.17 16.93
N SER A 11 5.46 -4.90 16.99
CA SER A 11 6.55 -4.41 16.17
C SER A 11 7.87 -4.74 16.85
N GLU A 12 8.66 -5.55 16.19
CA GLU A 12 10.09 -5.64 16.46
C GLU A 12 10.77 -4.60 15.60
N ASN A 13 11.64 -3.76 16.18
CA ASN A 13 12.46 -2.89 15.37
C ASN A 13 13.52 -3.75 14.69
N PRO A 14 13.63 -3.71 13.36
CA PRO A 14 14.68 -4.47 12.68
C PRO A 14 16.06 -4.08 13.14
N GLU A 15 17.00 -5.02 13.01
CA GLU A 15 18.41 -4.76 13.23
C GLU A 15 18.87 -3.56 12.39
N ARG A 16 19.49 -2.60 13.07
CA ARG A 16 20.09 -1.44 12.41
C ARG A 16 21.35 -1.91 11.69
N VAL A 17 21.48 -1.59 10.41
CA VAL A 17 22.72 -1.86 9.68
C VAL A 17 23.62 -0.63 9.64
N ALA A 18 24.81 -0.73 9.07
CA ALA A 18 25.65 0.44 8.83
C ALA A 18 24.95 1.40 7.85
N HIS A 19 25.15 2.71 7.99
CA HIS A 19 24.56 3.75 7.14
C HIS A 19 24.83 3.54 5.64
N GLU A 20 25.98 2.95 5.30
CA GLU A 20 26.40 2.63 3.93
C GLU A 20 25.64 1.43 3.31
N LYS A 21 24.92 0.66 4.13
CA LYS A 21 24.17 -0.54 3.72
C LYS A 21 22.64 -0.34 3.75
N GLY A 22 22.16 0.86 4.08
CA GLY A 22 20.74 1.15 4.16
C GLY A 22 20.13 1.54 2.83
N LEU A 23 19.03 0.88 2.44
CA LEU A 23 18.20 1.30 1.32
C LEU A 23 17.04 2.18 1.82
N SER A 24 16.74 3.24 1.07
CA SER A 24 15.60 4.14 1.33
C SER A 24 14.74 4.28 0.07
N CYS A 25 13.44 4.49 0.24
CA CYS A 25 12.53 4.74 -0.88
C CYS A 25 12.04 6.19 -0.86
N GLU A 26 11.77 6.75 -2.03
CA GLU A 26 11.05 8.01 -2.17
C GLU A 26 9.52 7.75 -2.08
N TYR A 27 8.72 8.82 -2.06
CA TYR A 27 7.26 8.71 -1.98
C TYR A 27 6.66 7.89 -3.13
N ASN A 28 7.29 7.89 -4.30
CA ASN A 28 6.86 7.10 -5.45
C ASN A 28 7.21 5.61 -5.33
N GLY A 29 7.78 5.15 -4.21
CA GLY A 29 8.10 3.75 -3.99
C GLY A 29 9.35 3.24 -4.69
N LEU A 30 10.10 4.08 -5.42
CA LEU A 30 11.41 3.73 -5.98
C LEU A 30 12.51 3.96 -4.95
N PHE A 31 13.63 3.25 -5.09
CA PHE A 31 14.83 3.54 -4.29
C PHE A 31 15.33 4.96 -4.56
N SER A 32 15.76 5.65 -3.50
CA SER A 32 16.34 6.98 -3.63
C SER A 32 17.69 6.90 -4.35
N THR A 33 17.88 7.75 -5.37
CA THR A 33 19.15 7.93 -6.08
C THR A 33 20.00 9.06 -5.47
N LYS A 34 19.50 9.70 -4.40
CA LYS A 34 20.21 10.78 -3.71
C LYS A 34 21.46 10.22 -3.02
N THR A 35 22.55 10.97 -3.07
CA THR A 35 23.83 10.62 -2.42
C THR A 35 24.09 11.52 -1.21
N GLY A 36 24.90 11.04 -0.25
CA GLY A 36 25.31 11.80 0.94
C GLY A 36 24.37 11.66 2.15
N LYS A 37 24.34 12.68 3.04
CA LYS A 37 23.61 12.64 4.33
C LYS A 37 22.09 12.40 4.20
N SER A 38 21.53 12.63 3.02
CA SER A 38 20.14 12.41 2.65
C SER A 38 19.76 10.93 2.45
N LEU A 39 20.73 10.00 2.41
CA LEU A 39 20.51 8.54 2.43
C LEU A 39 20.15 8.00 3.82
N TYR A 40 20.35 8.79 4.88
CA TYR A 40 20.37 8.28 6.26
C TYR A 40 18.98 8.19 6.91
N GLY A 41 18.03 7.51 6.27
CA GLY A 41 17.01 6.82 7.07
C GLY A 41 17.73 5.84 8.02
N PRO A 42 17.22 5.51 9.21
CA PRO A 42 17.82 4.45 10.02
C PRO A 42 17.94 3.22 9.10
N PRO A 43 19.16 2.82 8.73
CA PRO A 43 19.40 1.85 7.68
C PRO A 43 18.90 0.51 8.21
N GLN A 44 18.01 -0.15 7.47
CA GLN A 44 17.47 -1.45 7.88
C GLN A 44 17.63 -2.47 6.76
N ASN A 45 17.93 -3.69 7.17
CA ASN A 45 18.18 -4.79 6.26
C ASN A 45 16.88 -5.23 5.58
N LEU A 46 16.69 -4.85 4.31
CA LEU A 46 15.55 -5.30 3.49
C LEU A 46 15.61 -6.80 3.16
N ASP A 47 16.75 -7.46 3.39
CA ASP A 47 16.94 -8.89 3.20
C ASP A 47 16.36 -9.70 4.38
N ASN A 48 15.83 -9.04 5.41
CA ASN A 48 15.09 -9.71 6.47
C ASN A 48 13.74 -10.23 5.93
N ASP A 49 13.60 -11.56 5.87
CA ASP A 49 12.38 -12.23 5.39
C ASP A 49 11.11 -11.89 6.19
N HIS A 50 11.21 -11.38 7.41
CA HIS A 50 10.04 -10.96 8.19
C HIS A 50 9.49 -9.59 7.78
N PHE A 51 10.25 -8.82 7.00
CA PHE A 51 9.92 -7.46 6.63
C PHE A 51 9.05 -7.39 5.37
N ILE A 52 8.05 -6.48 5.38
CA ILE A 52 7.11 -6.31 4.27
C ILE A 52 7.19 -4.91 3.69
N ALA A 53 6.99 -3.89 4.52
CA ALA A 53 6.87 -2.51 4.08
C ALA A 53 7.01 -1.50 5.23
N TYR A 54 7.12 -0.23 4.88
CA TYR A 54 7.08 0.88 5.80
C TYR A 54 5.82 1.70 5.57
N LEU A 55 5.05 1.94 6.64
CA LEU A 55 3.93 2.88 6.62
C LEU A 55 4.43 4.27 7.00
N ARG A 56 4.51 5.15 6.00
CA ARG A 56 4.78 6.58 6.19
C ARG A 56 3.55 7.28 6.76
N SER A 57 3.76 8.14 7.76
CA SER A 57 2.73 9.06 8.27
C SER A 57 3.34 10.41 8.63
N SER A 58 2.98 11.48 7.92
CA SER A 58 3.62 12.79 8.09
C SER A 58 2.95 13.70 9.13
N ALA A 59 1.66 13.52 9.43
CA ALA A 59 0.91 14.42 10.33
C ALA A 59 -0.27 13.75 11.04
N LEU A 60 -0.66 14.29 12.20
CA LEU A 60 -1.87 13.94 12.97
C LEU A 60 -3.16 14.36 12.26
N ILE A 61 -3.19 15.59 11.76
CA ILE A 61 -4.35 16.17 11.09
C ILE A 61 -4.34 15.79 9.61
N PHE A 62 -5.52 15.63 8.99
CA PHE A 62 -5.68 15.45 7.54
C PHE A 62 -5.49 16.77 6.76
N THR A 63 -4.43 17.52 7.04
CA THR A 63 -4.17 18.82 6.39
C THR A 63 -3.61 18.71 4.97
N SER A 64 -3.04 17.55 4.59
CA SER A 64 -2.49 17.34 3.24
C SER A 64 -2.81 15.94 2.71
N SER A 65 -3.16 15.86 1.42
CA SER A 65 -3.36 14.62 0.67
C SER A 65 -2.10 13.73 0.60
N ALA A 66 -0.90 14.25 0.81
CA ALA A 66 0.35 13.48 0.79
C ALA A 66 0.76 12.88 2.16
N SER A 67 -0.20 12.65 3.07
CA SER A 67 0.14 12.41 4.48
C SER A 67 0.40 10.95 4.87
N SER A 68 0.03 9.97 4.05
CA SER A 68 0.28 8.55 4.31
C SER A 68 0.47 7.76 3.03
N ALA A 69 1.45 6.86 3.01
CA ALA A 69 1.69 5.91 1.92
C ALA A 69 2.38 4.66 2.46
N LEU A 70 2.23 3.54 1.76
CA LEU A 70 3.05 2.35 1.98
C LEU A 70 4.19 2.34 0.98
N VAL A 71 5.42 2.20 1.46
CA VAL A 71 6.63 2.13 0.62
C VAL A 71 7.48 0.96 1.07
N ARG A 72 8.38 0.47 0.21
CA ARG A 72 9.23 -0.67 0.56
C ARG A 72 10.23 -0.34 1.65
N ALA A 73 10.80 0.86 1.66
CA ALA A 73 11.77 1.27 2.68
C ALA A 73 11.48 2.67 3.20
N LYS A 74 11.89 2.94 4.43
CA LYS A 74 11.73 4.25 5.06
C LYS A 74 12.56 5.33 4.35
N THR A 75 11.96 6.50 4.14
CA THR A 75 12.65 7.71 3.67
C THR A 75 13.38 8.42 4.81
N TYR A 76 14.41 9.21 4.48
CA TYR A 76 15.09 10.11 5.41
C TYR A 76 14.09 11.02 6.14
N ASN A 77 14.17 11.08 7.47
CA ASN A 77 13.40 11.97 8.35
C ASN A 77 11.86 11.79 8.34
N GLU A 78 11.35 10.62 7.94
CA GLU A 78 9.91 10.34 8.00
C GLU A 78 9.50 9.58 9.26
N HIS A 79 8.33 9.93 9.78
CA HIS A 79 7.67 9.21 10.86
C HIS A 79 6.75 8.11 10.32
N GLY A 80 6.55 7.06 11.11
CA GLY A 80 5.89 5.86 10.64
C GLY A 80 6.31 4.62 11.42
N PHE A 81 6.02 3.45 10.86
CA PHE A 81 6.42 2.18 11.43
C PHE A 81 6.56 1.10 10.37
N TRP A 82 7.30 0.07 10.76
CA TRP A 82 7.57 -1.09 9.94
C TRP A 82 6.46 -2.12 10.06
N LEU A 83 6.06 -2.65 8.91
CA LEU A 83 5.15 -3.76 8.77
C LEU A 83 5.95 -5.05 8.62
N HIS A 84 5.64 -5.98 9.50
CA HIS A 84 6.22 -7.31 9.59
C HIS A 84 5.14 -8.37 9.41
N LYS A 85 5.53 -9.57 9.01
CA LYS A 85 4.63 -10.71 8.84
C LYS A 85 3.75 -11.00 10.06
N ASN A 86 4.20 -10.64 11.26
CA ASN A 86 3.47 -10.86 12.52
C ASN A 86 2.48 -9.74 12.90
N ASN A 87 2.55 -8.55 12.28
CA ASN A 87 1.76 -7.37 12.67
C ASN A 87 1.05 -6.66 11.50
N PHE A 88 1.35 -7.01 10.25
CA PHE A 88 0.95 -6.22 9.09
C PHE A 88 -0.56 -6.02 8.98
N LEU A 89 -1.39 -7.06 9.22
CA LEU A 89 -2.86 -6.93 9.12
C LEU A 89 -3.40 -5.79 10.00
N VAL A 90 -2.90 -5.67 11.22
CA VAL A 90 -3.27 -4.60 12.15
C VAL A 90 -2.65 -3.27 11.71
N GLY A 91 -1.39 -3.29 11.26
CA GLY A 91 -0.72 -2.10 10.76
C GLY A 91 -1.37 -1.50 9.50
N LEU A 92 -1.98 -2.33 8.65
CA LEU A 92 -2.71 -1.89 7.46
C LEU A 92 -3.97 -1.10 7.81
N ILE A 93 -4.53 -1.24 9.01
CA ILE A 93 -5.67 -0.42 9.46
C ILE A 93 -5.24 1.05 9.57
N ALA A 94 -4.05 1.30 10.13
CA ALA A 94 -3.49 2.65 10.23
C ALA A 94 -3.21 3.25 8.85
N PHE A 95 -2.81 2.44 7.87
CA PHE A 95 -2.71 2.90 6.49
C PHE A 95 -4.07 3.34 5.96
N SER A 96 -5.08 2.47 6.07
CA SER A 96 -6.43 2.74 5.57
C SER A 96 -7.07 3.96 6.22
N ALA A 97 -6.86 4.17 7.53
CA ALA A 97 -7.24 5.41 8.20
C ALA A 97 -6.41 6.61 7.71
N GLY A 98 -5.12 6.39 7.46
CA GLY A 98 -4.18 7.42 7.06
C GLY A 98 -4.47 8.04 5.69
N ILE A 99 -5.12 7.30 4.79
CA ILE A 99 -5.47 7.71 3.43
C ILE A 99 -6.91 8.21 3.29
N PHE A 100 -7.69 8.29 4.39
CA PHE A 100 -9.10 8.72 4.35
C PHE A 100 -9.31 9.98 3.52
N LYS A 101 -8.49 11.01 3.76
CA LYS A 101 -8.58 12.29 3.04
C LYS A 101 -8.31 12.17 1.53
N ILE A 102 -7.39 11.28 1.13
CA ILE A 102 -7.08 10.99 -0.27
C ILE A 102 -8.30 10.37 -0.93
N MET A 103 -8.93 9.41 -0.24
CA MET A 103 -10.11 8.71 -0.74
C MET A 103 -11.33 9.63 -0.77
N ASP A 104 -11.52 10.48 0.23
CA ASP A 104 -12.71 11.33 0.38
C ASP A 104 -12.70 12.53 -0.57
N GLY A 105 -11.62 13.30 -0.58
CA GLY A 105 -11.45 14.49 -1.43
C GLY A 105 -12.30 15.71 -1.03
N ARG A 106 -13.35 15.54 -0.24
CA ARG A 106 -14.24 16.62 0.24
C ARG A 106 -13.53 17.49 1.27
N TRP A 107 -13.57 18.81 1.11
CA TRP A 107 -12.85 19.75 1.97
C TRP A 107 -13.45 19.82 3.38
N GLU A 108 -14.75 19.55 3.51
CA GLU A 108 -15.52 19.60 4.75
C GLU A 108 -14.89 18.69 5.80
N ASN A 109 -14.43 17.49 5.44
CA ASN A 109 -13.86 16.51 6.38
C ASN A 109 -12.38 16.78 6.74
N THR A 110 -11.88 18.00 6.55
CA THR A 110 -10.51 18.39 6.98
C THR A 110 -10.34 18.49 8.50
N TYR A 111 -11.44 18.64 9.25
CA TYR A 111 -11.41 18.72 10.72
C TYR A 111 -11.17 17.36 11.39
N LEU A 112 -11.38 16.25 10.68
CA LEU A 112 -11.09 14.92 11.23
C LEU A 112 -9.58 14.78 11.49
N VAL A 113 -9.23 14.01 12.52
CA VAL A 113 -7.84 13.75 12.89
C VAL A 113 -7.57 12.27 13.04
N LYS A 114 -6.36 11.84 12.66
CA LYS A 114 -5.88 10.49 12.94
C LYS A 114 -5.69 10.36 14.45
N SER A 115 -6.28 9.32 15.04
CA SER A 115 -6.25 9.06 16.47
C SER A 115 -5.76 7.63 16.72
N GLY A 116 -6.67 6.67 16.90
CA GLY A 116 -6.37 5.34 17.40
C GLY A 116 -6.67 5.16 18.89
N ASP A 117 -7.50 6.03 19.48
CA ASP A 117 -7.91 5.94 20.88
C ASP A 117 -8.70 4.65 21.16
N GLY A 118 -9.52 4.20 20.21
CA GLY A 118 -10.26 2.95 20.31
C GLY A 118 -9.43 1.69 20.02
N PHE A 119 -8.12 1.79 19.82
CA PHE A 119 -7.27 0.64 19.49
C PHE A 119 -7.23 -0.43 20.59
N SER A 120 -7.19 -0.02 21.85
CA SER A 120 -7.24 -0.98 22.97
C SER A 120 -8.55 -1.76 22.98
N ARG A 121 -9.67 -1.08 22.71
CA ARG A 121 -11.00 -1.71 22.55
C ARG A 121 -11.01 -2.68 21.36
N PHE A 122 -10.44 -2.27 20.23
CA PHE A 122 -10.29 -3.13 19.05
C PHE A 122 -9.51 -4.42 19.37
N LEU A 123 -8.38 -4.33 20.07
CA LEU A 123 -7.58 -5.50 20.46
C LEU A 123 -8.30 -6.42 21.45
N GLN A 124 -9.09 -5.86 22.37
CA GLN A 124 -9.92 -6.66 23.27
C GLN A 124 -11.02 -7.38 22.51
N ASP A 125 -11.71 -6.69 21.59
CA ASP A 125 -12.78 -7.27 20.80
C ASP A 125 -12.28 -8.33 19.80
N LEU A 126 -11.05 -8.19 19.30
CA LEU A 126 -10.39 -9.20 18.48
C LEU A 126 -10.10 -10.49 19.25
N LYS A 127 -10.02 -10.42 20.59
CA LYS A 127 -9.85 -11.58 21.49
C LYS A 127 -11.19 -12.08 22.06
N SER A 128 -12.31 -11.42 21.76
CA SER A 128 -13.61 -11.69 22.34
C SER A 128 -14.56 -12.38 21.35
N LYS A 129 -15.86 -12.44 21.68
CA LYS A 129 -16.91 -12.97 20.80
C LYS A 129 -17.04 -12.21 19.47
N LYS A 130 -16.50 -10.99 19.36
CA LYS A 130 -16.51 -10.20 18.10
C LYS A 130 -15.39 -10.58 17.13
N ARG A 131 -14.52 -11.52 17.52
CA ARG A 131 -13.34 -11.94 16.76
C ARG A 131 -13.62 -12.22 15.29
N TYR A 132 -14.64 -13.01 14.96
CA TYR A 132 -14.94 -13.37 13.57
C TYR A 132 -15.22 -12.16 12.67
N LYS A 133 -16.02 -11.19 13.15
CA LYS A 133 -16.31 -9.95 12.42
C LYS A 133 -15.03 -9.16 12.16
N LEU A 134 -14.16 -9.05 13.17
CA LEU A 134 -12.92 -8.28 13.06
C LEU A 134 -11.84 -9.01 12.24
N GLU A 135 -11.75 -10.33 12.31
CA GLU A 135 -10.87 -11.12 11.44
C GLU A 135 -11.30 -10.99 9.98
N ARG A 136 -12.61 -11.05 9.69
CA ARG A 136 -13.14 -10.76 8.35
C ARG A 136 -12.73 -9.35 7.92
N PHE A 137 -12.95 -8.34 8.76
CA PHE A 137 -12.53 -6.96 8.48
C PHE A 137 -11.03 -6.81 8.19
N LEU A 138 -10.16 -7.50 8.94
CA LEU A 138 -8.71 -7.47 8.69
C LEU A 138 -8.37 -7.95 7.28
N LEU A 139 -9.05 -9.01 6.81
CA LEU A 139 -8.87 -9.55 5.46
C LEU A 139 -9.53 -8.67 4.38
N SER A 140 -10.71 -8.12 4.64
CA SER A 140 -11.35 -7.09 3.80
C SER A 140 -10.42 -5.87 3.60
N ASN A 141 -9.78 -5.43 4.69
CA ASN A 141 -8.84 -4.32 4.66
C ASN A 141 -7.55 -4.66 3.90
N LEU A 142 -7.03 -5.88 4.06
CA LEU A 142 -5.90 -6.38 3.26
C LEU A 142 -6.25 -6.41 1.77
N PHE A 143 -7.43 -6.91 1.41
CA PHE A 143 -7.92 -6.92 0.04
C PHE A 143 -7.96 -5.50 -0.55
N PHE A 144 -8.56 -4.56 0.18
CA PHE A 144 -8.59 -3.14 -0.20
C PHE A 144 -7.19 -2.54 -0.41
N VAL A 145 -6.28 -2.73 0.55
CA VAL A 145 -4.90 -2.23 0.46
C VAL A 145 -4.19 -2.80 -0.76
N SER A 146 -4.41 -4.07 -1.06
CA SER A 146 -3.72 -4.77 -2.15
C SER A 146 -4.11 -4.26 -3.53
N LEU A 147 -5.29 -3.63 -3.64
CA LEU A 147 -5.81 -3.02 -4.85
C LEU A 147 -5.65 -1.48 -4.87
N SER A 148 -5.18 -0.87 -3.79
CA SER A 148 -5.14 0.59 -3.67
C SER A 148 -3.97 1.20 -4.45
N LEU A 149 -4.23 2.28 -5.19
CA LEU A 149 -3.17 3.11 -5.78
C LEU A 149 -2.29 3.80 -4.74
N THR A 150 -2.76 3.95 -3.50
CA THR A 150 -1.96 4.58 -2.43
C THR A 150 -0.99 3.60 -1.76
N ASN A 151 -1.05 2.32 -2.14
CA ASN A 151 -0.06 1.32 -1.82
C ASN A 151 1.10 1.44 -2.81
N HIS A 152 2.08 2.28 -2.48
CA HIS A 152 3.24 2.55 -3.34
C HIS A 152 4.35 1.49 -3.22
N ILE A 153 4.08 0.33 -2.61
CA ILE A 153 5.05 -0.77 -2.60
C ILE A 153 5.23 -1.25 -4.04
N ARG A 154 6.48 -1.26 -4.49
CA ARG A 154 6.88 -1.77 -5.80
C ARG A 154 7.71 -3.04 -5.62
N SER A 155 7.66 -3.91 -6.62
CA SER A 155 8.75 -4.85 -6.81
C SER A 155 9.95 -4.11 -7.39
N LEU A 156 11.12 -4.26 -6.76
CA LEU A 156 12.33 -3.53 -7.10
C LEU A 156 13.52 -4.47 -7.18
N ALA A 157 14.39 -4.25 -8.17
CA ALA A 157 15.73 -4.83 -8.15
C ALA A 157 16.61 -4.03 -7.19
N HIS A 158 17.51 -4.70 -6.48
CA HIS A 158 18.53 -4.04 -5.68
C HIS A 158 19.35 -3.07 -6.57
N PRO A 159 19.65 -1.84 -6.11
CA PRO A 159 20.31 -0.84 -6.95
C PRO A 159 21.79 -1.15 -7.25
N ASP A 160 22.47 -1.90 -6.38
CA ASP A 160 23.80 -2.45 -6.69
C ASP A 160 23.69 -3.51 -7.79
N LEU A 161 24.27 -3.23 -8.95
CA LEU A 161 24.25 -4.07 -10.16
C LEU A 161 24.94 -5.43 -9.95
N ASN A 162 25.76 -5.58 -8.91
CA ASN A 162 26.37 -6.86 -8.56
C ASN A 162 25.42 -7.78 -7.79
N ASN A 163 24.31 -7.26 -7.25
CA ASN A 163 23.36 -8.01 -6.45
C ASN A 163 22.09 -8.30 -7.26
N SER A 164 21.88 -9.58 -7.63
CA SER A 164 20.68 -10.03 -8.35
C SER A 164 19.41 -10.10 -7.50
N THR A 165 19.43 -9.50 -6.30
CA THR A 165 18.30 -9.55 -5.35
C THR A 165 17.13 -8.73 -5.86
N ILE A 166 15.94 -9.34 -5.84
CA ILE A 166 14.67 -8.71 -6.18
C ILE A 166 13.83 -8.66 -4.91
N TYR A 167 13.43 -7.46 -4.53
CA TYR A 167 12.46 -7.23 -3.47
C TYR A 167 11.07 -7.25 -4.08
N SER A 168 10.30 -8.31 -3.81
CA SER A 168 8.94 -8.44 -4.34
C SER A 168 7.91 -7.67 -3.50
N ASN A 169 6.88 -7.13 -4.16
CA ASN A 169 5.70 -6.64 -3.48
C ASN A 169 4.88 -7.82 -2.93
N GLU A 170 4.94 -8.03 -1.62
CA GLU A 170 4.21 -9.12 -0.94
C GLU A 170 2.75 -8.75 -0.61
N LEU A 171 2.36 -7.48 -0.78
CA LEU A 171 1.01 -6.97 -0.49
C LEU A 171 0.18 -6.73 -1.76
N CYS A 172 0.57 -7.24 -2.93
CA CYS A 172 -0.26 -7.22 -4.13
C CYS A 172 -0.91 -8.58 -4.41
N LEU A 173 -1.95 -8.58 -5.23
CA LEU A 173 -2.68 -9.78 -5.65
C LEU A 173 -2.19 -10.33 -7.00
N ASP A 174 -0.90 -10.16 -7.30
CA ASP A 174 -0.28 -10.70 -8.52
C ASP A 174 -0.03 -12.21 -8.39
N ASP A 175 -0.80 -12.98 -9.17
CA ASP A 175 -0.74 -14.43 -9.27
C ASP A 175 -0.07 -14.95 -10.56
N LEU A 176 0.50 -14.07 -11.41
CA LEU A 176 1.11 -14.46 -12.67
C LEU A 176 2.47 -15.15 -12.52
N SER A 177 3.12 -14.96 -11.37
CA SER A 177 4.40 -15.59 -11.04
C SER A 177 4.22 -16.78 -10.10
N GLN A 178 5.09 -17.79 -10.21
CA GLN A 178 5.00 -19.06 -9.48
C GLN A 178 5.01 -18.91 -7.95
N LYS A 179 5.64 -17.85 -7.42
CA LYS A 179 5.67 -17.59 -5.97
C LYS A 179 4.46 -16.75 -5.58
N GLU A 180 3.58 -17.32 -4.78
CA GLU A 180 2.43 -16.63 -4.21
C GLU A 180 2.86 -15.55 -3.19
N THR A 181 2.24 -14.37 -3.28
CA THR A 181 2.46 -13.24 -2.37
C THR A 181 1.86 -13.50 -0.99
N LEU A 182 2.33 -12.79 0.03
CA LEU A 182 1.75 -12.83 1.36
C LEU A 182 0.25 -12.47 1.36
N ALA A 183 -0.17 -11.48 0.56
CA ALA A 183 -1.58 -11.10 0.47
C ALA A 183 -2.45 -12.26 -0.04
N LEU A 184 -2.05 -12.90 -1.14
CA LEU A 184 -2.75 -14.06 -1.70
C LEU A 184 -2.82 -15.23 -0.70
N LYS A 185 -1.72 -15.52 0.00
CA LYS A 185 -1.69 -16.54 1.07
C LYS A 185 -2.75 -16.31 2.15
N ASN A 186 -2.89 -15.07 2.61
CA ASN A 186 -3.85 -14.73 3.66
C ASN A 186 -5.30 -14.69 3.16
N LEU A 187 -5.50 -14.40 1.88
CA LEU A 187 -6.83 -14.33 1.25
C LEU A 187 -7.30 -15.65 0.64
N ARG A 188 -6.49 -16.71 0.67
CA ARG A 188 -6.80 -18.00 0.01
C ARG A 188 -8.15 -18.59 0.41
N ASN A 189 -8.50 -18.52 1.69
CA ASN A 189 -9.77 -19.03 2.22
C ASN A 189 -10.72 -17.89 2.62
N TYR A 190 -10.48 -16.68 2.12
CA TYR A 190 -11.35 -15.55 2.39
C TYR A 190 -12.63 -15.68 1.55
N ASP A 191 -13.77 -15.59 2.24
CA ASP A 191 -15.08 -15.68 1.60
C ASP A 191 -15.49 -14.33 1.05
N PHE A 192 -15.10 -14.09 -0.20
CA PHE A 192 -15.39 -12.85 -0.93
C PHE A 192 -16.90 -12.67 -1.13
N ASP A 193 -17.41 -11.51 -0.76
CA ASP A 193 -18.77 -11.12 -1.12
C ASP A 193 -18.89 -10.71 -2.60
N ASP A 194 -20.10 -10.42 -3.08
CA ASP A 194 -20.33 -10.15 -4.50
C ASP A 194 -19.66 -8.86 -4.99
N GLU A 195 -19.55 -7.84 -4.14
CA GLU A 195 -18.83 -6.60 -4.47
C GLU A 195 -17.32 -6.87 -4.55
N GLU A 196 -16.77 -7.66 -3.63
CA GLU A 196 -15.36 -8.03 -3.64
C GLU A 196 -14.99 -8.95 -4.81
N LYS A 197 -15.89 -9.87 -5.20
CA LYS A 197 -15.73 -10.68 -6.42
C LYS A 197 -15.67 -9.80 -7.66
N GLU A 198 -16.54 -8.80 -7.77
CA GLU A 198 -16.52 -7.87 -8.91
C GLU A 198 -15.18 -7.12 -9.00
N LEU A 199 -14.69 -6.60 -7.87
CA LEU A 199 -13.38 -5.94 -7.79
C LEU A 199 -12.24 -6.88 -8.19
N LEU A 200 -12.29 -8.14 -7.74
CA LEU A 200 -11.29 -9.15 -8.04
C LEU A 200 -11.27 -9.52 -9.53
N GLU A 201 -12.43 -9.60 -10.19
CA GLU A 201 -12.50 -9.86 -11.63
C GLU A 201 -11.90 -8.71 -12.45
N ILE A 202 -12.19 -7.45 -12.08
CA ILE A 202 -11.54 -6.29 -12.72
C ILE A 202 -10.03 -6.33 -12.51
N TRP A 203 -9.58 -6.66 -11.30
CA TRP A 203 -8.15 -6.81 -11.00
C TRP A 203 -7.49 -7.88 -11.88
N LYS A 204 -8.10 -9.06 -12.05
CA LYS A 204 -7.56 -10.12 -12.91
C LYS A 204 -7.43 -9.67 -14.36
N ILE A 205 -8.39 -8.90 -14.87
CA ILE A 205 -8.31 -8.31 -16.21
C ILE A 205 -7.14 -7.34 -16.31
N ILE A 206 -6.99 -6.41 -15.36
CA ILE A 206 -5.87 -5.46 -15.30
C ILE A 206 -4.54 -6.21 -15.28
N LEU A 207 -4.41 -7.22 -14.43
CA LEU A 207 -3.17 -7.98 -14.28
C LEU A 207 -2.82 -8.74 -15.56
N LYS A 208 -3.81 -9.35 -16.22
CA LYS A 208 -3.63 -10.01 -17.53
C LYS A 208 -3.17 -9.02 -18.60
N GLN A 209 -3.80 -7.85 -18.69
CA GLN A 209 -3.44 -6.80 -19.65
C GLN A 209 -2.03 -6.23 -19.34
N ALA A 210 -1.72 -6.00 -18.07
CA ALA A 210 -0.39 -5.56 -17.61
C ALA A 210 0.71 -6.55 -18.04
N GLY A 211 0.46 -7.85 -17.92
CA GLY A 211 1.37 -8.92 -18.37
C GLY A 211 1.66 -8.95 -19.88
N GLN A 212 0.85 -8.26 -20.69
CA GLN A 212 1.00 -8.13 -22.15
C GLN A 212 1.72 -6.84 -22.57
N THR A 213 2.00 -5.94 -21.62
CA THR A 213 2.68 -4.68 -21.92
C THR A 213 4.17 -4.89 -22.22
N LYS A 214 4.76 -3.98 -23.00
CA LYS A 214 6.17 -4.08 -23.44
C LYS A 214 7.17 -4.05 -22.27
N ASN A 215 6.85 -3.31 -21.22
CA ASN A 215 7.76 -3.06 -20.09
C ASN A 215 7.59 -4.06 -18.94
N TYR A 216 6.70 -5.05 -19.09
CA TYR A 216 6.42 -6.04 -18.05
C TYR A 216 7.64 -6.92 -17.74
N LYS A 217 8.02 -6.98 -16.46
CA LYS A 217 9.12 -7.82 -15.98
C LYS A 217 8.56 -9.06 -15.27
N LYS A 218 8.74 -10.24 -15.88
CA LYS A 218 8.19 -11.52 -15.36
C LYS A 218 8.63 -11.91 -13.95
N HIS A 219 9.75 -11.37 -13.47
CA HIS A 219 10.29 -11.65 -12.13
C HIS A 219 9.78 -10.66 -11.06
N PHE A 220 9.00 -9.65 -11.45
CA PHE A 220 8.37 -8.72 -10.52
C PHE A 220 6.96 -9.18 -10.15
N LYS A 221 6.49 -8.69 -9.00
CA LYS A 221 5.11 -8.76 -8.53
C LYS A 221 4.50 -7.36 -8.57
N TYR A 222 3.52 -7.16 -9.43
CA TYR A 222 2.96 -5.84 -9.70
C TYR A 222 1.71 -5.56 -8.85
N GLY A 223 1.75 -4.48 -8.07
CA GLY A 223 0.55 -3.87 -7.49
C GLY A 223 -0.04 -2.83 -8.44
N LEU A 224 -1.31 -2.42 -8.21
CA LEU A 224 -2.00 -1.46 -9.09
C LEU A 224 -1.19 -0.17 -9.31
N TYR A 225 -0.58 0.37 -8.25
CA TYR A 225 0.25 1.56 -8.34
C TYR A 225 1.44 1.40 -9.30
N GLN A 226 2.14 0.27 -9.23
CA GLN A 226 3.27 0.02 -10.11
C GLN A 226 2.83 -0.19 -11.57
N ILE A 227 1.66 -0.82 -11.79
CA ILE A 227 1.07 -0.97 -13.12
C ILE A 227 0.74 0.40 -13.71
N ASP A 228 0.06 1.27 -12.95
CA ASP A 228 -0.33 2.61 -13.40
C ASP A 228 0.88 3.49 -13.73
N GLU A 229 1.97 3.36 -12.96
CA GLU A 229 3.15 4.20 -13.11
C GLU A 229 4.16 3.69 -14.16
N GLU A 230 4.31 2.37 -14.33
CA GLU A 230 5.37 1.78 -15.16
C GLU A 230 4.87 1.14 -16.46
N LEU A 231 3.62 0.65 -16.47
CA LEU A 231 3.07 -0.16 -17.56
C LEU A 231 1.96 0.56 -18.32
N ASN A 232 1.16 1.39 -17.64
CA ASN A 232 0.11 2.21 -18.25
C ASN A 232 0.69 3.45 -18.97
N THR A 233 1.49 3.21 -20.00
CA THR A 233 2.23 4.26 -20.72
C THR A 233 1.32 5.10 -21.61
N LYS A 234 1.77 6.33 -21.91
CA LYS A 234 1.04 7.29 -22.74
C LYS A 234 1.99 8.08 -23.63
N THR A 235 1.53 8.33 -24.85
CA THR A 235 2.25 9.10 -25.85
C THR A 235 1.69 10.51 -25.95
N LEU A 236 2.56 11.52 -25.91
CA LEU A 236 2.19 12.92 -26.13
C LEU A 236 1.83 13.14 -27.60
N ILE A 237 0.66 13.71 -27.86
CA ILE A 237 0.31 14.22 -29.19
C ILE A 237 0.93 15.61 -29.33
N PRO A 238 1.85 15.84 -30.30
CA PRO A 238 2.37 17.17 -30.55
C PRO A 238 1.24 18.07 -31.09
N ASN A 239 0.75 19.01 -30.29
CA ASN A 239 -0.15 20.05 -30.78
C ASN A 239 0.19 21.40 -30.14
N ARG A 240 0.23 22.47 -30.93
CA ARG A 240 0.76 23.81 -30.58
C ARG A 240 0.03 24.54 -29.44
N LYS A 241 -1.04 23.98 -28.87
CA LYS A 241 -1.89 24.66 -27.86
C LYS A 241 -2.25 23.83 -26.62
N SER A 242 -1.97 22.52 -26.56
CA SER A 242 -2.20 21.73 -25.34
C SER A 242 -1.42 20.42 -25.37
N ASN A 243 -0.86 20.02 -24.22
CA ASN A 243 -0.25 18.72 -24.01
C ASN A 243 -1.35 17.65 -23.87
N LYS A 244 -1.85 17.11 -24.99
CA LYS A 244 -2.77 15.98 -24.99
C LYS A 244 -1.98 14.68 -25.03
N TYR A 245 -2.43 13.69 -24.26
CA TYR A 245 -1.83 12.35 -24.23
C TYR A 245 -2.85 11.31 -24.70
N ILE A 246 -2.36 10.26 -25.37
CA ILE A 246 -3.11 9.05 -25.68
C ILE A 246 -2.43 7.90 -24.93
N TYR A 247 -3.21 7.09 -24.23
CA TYR A 247 -2.70 5.88 -23.60
C TYR A 247 -2.35 4.84 -24.65
N ASP A 248 -1.18 4.23 -24.52
CA ASP A 248 -0.72 3.17 -25.42
C ASP A 248 -1.54 1.88 -25.21
N TYR A 249 -2.13 1.73 -24.03
CA TYR A 249 -3.02 0.64 -23.64
C TYR A 249 -4.37 1.18 -23.12
N PRO A 250 -5.29 1.66 -24.01
CA PRO A 250 -6.53 2.31 -23.59
C PRO A 250 -7.44 1.44 -22.72
N GLU A 251 -7.53 0.14 -23.01
CA GLU A 251 -8.33 -0.80 -22.22
C GLU A 251 -7.78 -1.01 -20.81
N LEU A 252 -6.45 -1.14 -20.68
CA LEU A 252 -5.77 -1.23 -19.39
C LEU A 252 -6.08 0.00 -18.55
N ASN A 253 -5.91 1.19 -19.13
CA ASN A 253 -6.25 2.44 -18.46
C ASN A 253 -7.73 2.50 -18.05
N GLY A 254 -8.64 2.11 -18.94
CA GLY A 254 -10.09 2.09 -18.65
C GLY A 254 -10.45 1.17 -17.48
N ASN A 255 -9.86 -0.02 -17.41
CA ASN A 255 -10.07 -0.96 -16.31
C ASN A 255 -9.46 -0.43 -14.99
N ILE A 256 -8.27 0.17 -15.05
CA ILE A 256 -7.63 0.83 -13.91
C ILE A 256 -8.54 1.93 -13.33
N GLU A 257 -9.10 2.80 -14.17
CA GLU A 257 -10.02 3.87 -13.73
C GLU A 257 -11.33 3.29 -13.15
N THR A 258 -11.87 2.23 -13.77
CA THR A 258 -13.07 1.54 -13.26
C THR A 258 -12.82 0.95 -11.87
N LEU A 259 -11.65 0.30 -11.68
CA LEU A 259 -11.26 -0.25 -10.40
C LEU A 259 -11.13 0.84 -9.33
N LYS A 260 -10.49 1.99 -9.64
CA LYS A 260 -10.35 3.12 -8.70
C LYS A 260 -11.70 3.60 -8.16
N VAL A 261 -12.68 3.77 -9.05
CA VAL A 261 -14.02 4.25 -8.68
C VAL A 261 -14.73 3.25 -7.77
N LYS A 262 -14.76 1.97 -8.14
CA LYS A 262 -15.41 0.91 -7.35
C LYS A 262 -14.71 0.68 -6.02
N LEU A 263 -13.39 0.66 -6.01
CA LEU A 263 -12.60 0.47 -4.78
C LEU A 263 -12.78 1.62 -3.80
N LYS A 264 -12.97 2.85 -4.30
CA LYS A 264 -13.33 4.00 -3.47
C LYS A 264 -14.69 3.81 -2.81
N LYS A 265 -15.69 3.32 -3.53
CA LYS A 265 -17.00 2.98 -2.94
C LYS A 265 -16.86 1.91 -1.84
N TYR A 266 -16.18 0.81 -2.14
CA TYR A 266 -15.91 -0.26 -1.19
C TYR A 266 -15.24 0.25 0.11
N TYR A 267 -14.26 1.15 -0.02
CA TYR A 267 -13.61 1.77 1.13
C TYR A 267 -14.60 2.48 2.06
N PHE A 268 -15.51 3.29 1.51
CA PHE A 268 -16.49 4.02 2.31
C PHE A 268 -17.59 3.12 2.90
N ASP A 269 -17.97 2.06 2.19
CA ASP A 269 -19.07 1.19 2.61
C ASP A 269 -18.62 0.12 3.61
N LYS A 270 -17.39 -0.39 3.49
CA LYS A 270 -16.91 -1.57 4.24
C LYS A 270 -15.79 -1.26 5.22
N ILE A 271 -14.88 -0.34 4.87
CA ILE A 271 -13.68 -0.07 5.66
C ILE A 271 -13.92 1.07 6.66
N VAL A 272 -14.36 2.22 6.16
CA VAL A 272 -14.59 3.45 6.94
C VAL A 272 -15.50 3.25 8.16
N PRO A 273 -16.62 2.49 8.11
CA PRO A 273 -17.48 2.32 9.28
C PRO A 273 -16.75 1.71 10.48
N ILE A 274 -15.87 0.75 10.26
CA ILE A 274 -15.07 0.13 11.32
C ILE A 274 -13.98 1.08 11.81
N LEU A 275 -13.39 1.88 10.90
CA LEU A 275 -12.40 2.89 11.29
C LEU A 275 -12.98 3.94 12.24
N PHE A 276 -14.23 4.36 12.02
CA PHE A 276 -14.98 5.21 12.94
C PHE A 276 -15.41 4.47 14.22
N GLU A 277 -15.94 3.23 14.12
CA GLU A 277 -16.37 2.42 15.28
C GLU A 277 -15.26 2.29 16.33
N TYR A 278 -14.00 2.16 15.90
CA TYR A 278 -12.83 2.03 16.77
C TYR A 278 -11.96 3.28 16.83
N GLU A 279 -12.48 4.44 16.42
CA GLU A 279 -11.83 5.75 16.57
C GLU A 279 -10.39 5.79 16.03
N PHE A 280 -10.13 5.10 14.92
CA PHE A 280 -8.85 5.23 14.21
C PHE A 280 -8.69 6.65 13.66
N PHE A 281 -9.80 7.32 13.38
CA PHE A 281 -9.92 8.77 13.25
C PHE A 281 -11.27 9.24 13.80
N LYS A 282 -11.35 10.51 14.20
CA LYS A 282 -12.55 11.17 14.72
C LYS A 282 -12.47 12.68 14.55
#